data_AF-A0A164MGS4-F1
#
_entry.id   AF-A0A164MGS4-F1
#
_cell.length_a   1.000
_cell.length_b   1.000
_cell.length_c   1.000
_cell.angle_alpha   90.00
_cell.angle_beta   90.00
_cell.angle_gamma   90.00
#
_symmetry.space_group_name_H-M   'P 1'
#
loop_
_entity.id
_entity.type
_entity.pdbx_description
1 polymer ?
#
loop_
_entity_poly.entity_id
_entity_poly.type
_entity_poly.pdbx_seq_one_letter_code
_entity_poly.pdbx_strand_id
1 'polypeptide(L)'
;MDTPASQSAAFIPPLQDFVEMRISAREFQTRFLELLNKQQGSVDPRVRDPLHFLFCEVDNFAYRNLQDPNSPNGIDEHTFRTSAREALSTLLGLQQGRSRSEE
;
A
#
# COMPACT_ATOMS: atom_id res chain seq x y z
N MET A 1 -16.21 -16.52 3.20
CA MET A 1 -15.01 -15.91 3.78
C MET A 1 -14.08 -15.60 2.63
N ASP A 2 -13.81 -14.32 2.40
CA ASP A 2 -12.79 -13.91 1.43
C ASP A 2 -11.44 -14.48 1.85
N THR A 3 -10.73 -15.09 0.91
CA THR A 3 -9.38 -15.61 1.18
C THR A 3 -8.38 -14.46 1.18
N PRO A 4 -7.24 -14.59 1.87
CA PRO A 4 -6.17 -13.57 1.84
C PRO A 4 -5.73 -13.23 0.40
N ALA A 5 -5.74 -14.22 -0.49
CA ALA A 5 -5.44 -14.05 -1.91
C ALA A 5 -6.50 -13.22 -2.66
N SER A 6 -7.79 -13.37 -2.32
CA SER A 6 -8.87 -12.59 -2.92
C SER A 6 -8.85 -11.14 -2.41
N GLN A 7 -8.52 -10.95 -1.14
CA GLN A 7 -8.36 -9.62 -0.56
C GLN A 7 -7.12 -8.91 -1.14
N SER A 8 -5.98 -9.59 -1.24
CA SER A 8 -4.75 -9.01 -1.80
C SER A 8 -4.91 -8.60 -3.27
N ALA A 9 -5.67 -9.37 -4.06
CA ALA A 9 -5.94 -9.07 -5.46
C ALA A 9 -6.62 -7.71 -5.68
N ALA A 10 -7.40 -7.20 -4.72
CA ALA A 10 -8.03 -5.89 -4.84
C ALA A 10 -7.03 -4.72 -4.69
N PHE A 11 -5.95 -4.91 -3.92
CA PHE A 11 -4.95 -3.88 -3.64
C PHE A 11 -3.77 -3.90 -4.62
N ILE A 12 -3.54 -5.03 -5.29
CA ILE A 12 -2.42 -5.19 -6.24
C ILE A 12 -2.48 -4.21 -7.43
N PRO A 13 -3.60 -4.02 -8.14
CA PRO A 13 -3.65 -3.13 -9.31
C PRO A 13 -3.24 -1.68 -9.03
N PRO A 14 -3.79 -0.96 -8.02
CA PRO A 14 -3.36 0.41 -7.74
C PRO A 14 -1.91 0.49 -7.26
N LEU A 15 -1.43 -0.53 -6.54
CA LEU A 15 -0.02 -0.62 -6.14
C LEU A 15 0.91 -0.78 -7.34
N GLN A 16 0.56 -1.64 -8.30
CA GLN A 16 1.31 -1.82 -9.53
C GLN A 16 1.33 -0.55 -10.36
N ASP A 17 0.17 0.06 -10.59
CA ASP A 17 0.06 1.31 -11.34
C ASP A 17 0.90 2.43 -10.70
N PHE A 18 0.91 2.49 -9.36
CA PHE A 18 1.75 3.44 -8.66
C PHE A 18 3.23 3.10 -8.82
N VAL A 19 3.68 1.88 -8.52
CA VAL A 19 5.08 1.47 -8.62
C VAL A 19 5.64 1.64 -10.04
N GLU A 20 4.82 1.39 -11.07
CA GLU A 20 5.19 1.51 -12.48
C GLU A 20 5.04 2.92 -13.07
N MET A 21 4.85 3.95 -12.23
CA MET A 21 4.74 5.36 -12.66
C MET A 21 3.54 5.65 -13.58
N ARG A 22 2.52 4.78 -13.61
CA ARG A 22 1.29 5.01 -14.39
C ARG A 22 0.35 5.99 -13.72
N ILE A 23 0.39 6.06 -12.39
CA ILE A 23 -0.35 7.03 -11.59
C ILE A 23 0.58 7.82 -10.66
N SER A 24 0.14 9.02 -10.27
CA SER A 24 0.81 9.87 -9.30
C SER A 24 0.54 9.40 -7.86
N ALA A 25 1.35 9.87 -6.91
CA ALA A 25 1.13 9.59 -5.49
C ALA A 25 -0.25 10.05 -4.99
N ARG A 26 -0.76 11.19 -5.48
CA ARG A 26 -2.09 11.71 -5.12
C ARG A 26 -3.23 10.81 -5.64
N GLU A 27 -3.12 10.37 -6.89
CA GLU A 27 -4.08 9.45 -7.49
C GLU A 27 -4.06 8.10 -6.76
N PHE A 28 -2.87 7.59 -6.45
CA PHE A 28 -2.69 6.38 -5.66
C PHE A 28 -3.34 6.50 -4.27
N GLN A 29 -3.05 7.56 -3.52
CA GLN A 29 -3.64 7.82 -2.20
C GLN A 29 -5.17 7.77 -2.26
N THR A 30 -5.77 8.44 -3.24
CA THR A 30 -7.23 8.49 -3.41
C THR A 30 -7.80 7.09 -3.60
N ARG A 31 -7.26 6.32 -4.58
CA ARG A 31 -7.72 4.96 -4.86
C ARG A 31 -7.48 4.00 -3.68
N PHE A 32 -6.37 4.16 -2.98
CA PHE A 32 -5.99 3.33 -1.85
C PHE A 32 -6.95 3.51 -0.68
N LEU A 33 -7.26 4.76 -0.31
CA LEU A 33 -8.21 5.08 0.75
C LEU A 33 -9.63 4.63 0.40
N GLU A 34 -10.05 4.77 -0.86
CA GLU A 34 -11.34 4.25 -1.32
C GLU A 34 -11.43 2.73 -1.20
N LEU A 35 -10.36 1.99 -1.51
CA LEU A 35 -10.32 0.54 -1.38
C LEU A 35 -10.35 0.09 0.08
N LEU A 36 -9.60 0.75 0.96
CA LEU A 36 -9.67 0.51 2.41
C LEU A 36 -11.08 0.75 2.94
N ASN A 37 -11.72 1.84 2.52
CA ASN A 37 -13.11 2.15 2.89
C ASN A 37 -14.14 1.18 2.32
N LYS A 38 -13.86 0.49 1.21
CA LYS A 38 -14.74 -0.57 0.66
C LYS A 38 -14.56 -1.91 1.37
N GLN A 39 -13.38 -2.16 1.91
CA GLN A 39 -13.01 -3.41 2.60
C GLN A 39 -13.38 -3.40 4.09
N GLN A 40 -14.51 -2.78 4.51
CA GLN A 40 -14.94 -2.60 5.92
C GLN A 40 -15.15 -3.89 6.75
N GLY A 41 -14.77 -5.06 6.24
CA GLY A 41 -14.79 -6.34 6.94
C GLY A 41 -13.48 -6.67 7.65
N SER A 42 -13.41 -7.91 8.17
CA SER A 42 -12.18 -8.48 8.72
C SER A 42 -11.19 -8.78 7.59
N VAL A 43 -10.36 -7.79 7.24
CA VAL A 43 -9.18 -8.01 6.39
C VAL A 43 -8.25 -8.97 7.11
N ASP A 44 -7.77 -9.99 6.41
CA ASP A 44 -6.82 -10.95 6.96
C ASP A 44 -5.57 -10.21 7.46
N PRO A 45 -5.05 -10.49 8.66
CA PRO A 45 -3.86 -9.82 9.21
C PRO A 45 -2.68 -9.81 8.25
N ARG A 46 -2.49 -10.88 7.46
CA ARG A 46 -1.39 -10.98 6.48
C ARG A 46 -1.52 -9.95 5.36
N VAL A 47 -2.75 -9.58 5.00
CA VAL A 47 -3.03 -8.51 4.03
C VAL A 47 -3.00 -7.15 4.73
N ARG A 48 -3.54 -7.06 5.94
CA ARG A 48 -3.63 -5.81 6.69
C ARG A 48 -2.28 -5.24 7.07
N ASP A 49 -1.35 -6.05 7.57
CA ASP A 49 -0.07 -5.59 8.10
C ASP A 49 0.81 -4.85 7.06
N PRO A 50 1.04 -5.37 5.84
CA PRO A 50 1.77 -4.61 4.81
C PRO A 50 1.02 -3.36 4.33
N LEU A 51 -0.32 -3.39 4.34
CA LEU A 51 -1.14 -2.23 3.98
C LEU A 51 -1.16 -1.15 5.07
N HIS A 52 -1.06 -1.55 6.33
CA HIS A 52 -1.02 -0.62 7.46
C HIS A 52 0.28 0.20 7.43
N PHE A 53 1.42 -0.43 7.16
CA PHE A 53 2.67 0.29 6.94
C PHE A 53 2.53 1.32 5.82
N LEU A 54 1.95 0.91 4.69
CA LEU A 54 1.74 1.80 3.55
C LEU A 54 0.76 2.94 3.85
N PHE A 55 -0.25 2.70 4.69
CA PHE A 55 -1.17 3.72 5.15
C PHE A 55 -0.45 4.81 5.97
N CYS A 56 0.46 4.42 6.88
CA CYS A 56 1.29 5.39 7.60
C CYS A 56 2.14 6.23 6.63
N GLU A 57 2.66 5.62 5.58
CA GLU A 57 3.46 6.32 4.55
C GLU A 57 2.61 7.31 3.73
N VAL A 58 1.34 6.97 3.47
CA VAL A 58 0.36 7.91 2.87
C VAL A 58 0.18 9.15 3.75
N ASP A 59 0.04 8.97 5.07
CA ASP A 59 -0.09 10.08 6.01
C ASP A 59 1.19 10.93 6.08
N ASN A 60 2.37 10.30 6.10
CA ASN A 60 3.67 10.98 6.06
C ASN A 60 3.84 11.80 4.77
N PHE A 61 3.44 11.25 3.62
CA PHE A 61 3.47 11.96 2.33
C PHE A 61 2.47 13.12 2.32
N ALA A 62 1.25 12.93 2.83
CA ALA A 62 0.25 14.00 2.94
C ALA A 62 0.74 15.13 3.86
N TYR A 63 1.35 14.79 5.00
CA TYR A 63 1.92 15.75 5.94
C TYR A 63 2.98 16.64 5.30
N ARG A 64 3.90 16.05 4.52
CA ARG A 64 4.92 16.80 3.75
C ARG A 64 4.29 17.81 2.80
N ASN A 65 3.25 17.40 2.10
CA ASN A 65 2.59 18.24 1.08
C ASN A 65 1.74 19.37 1.69
N LEU A 66 1.30 19.23 2.95
CA LEU A 66 0.43 20.20 3.61
C LEU A 66 1.19 21.26 4.43
N GLN A 67 2.32 20.91 5.05
CA GLN A 67 2.98 21.81 6.00
C GLN A 67 4.27 22.45 5.48
N ASP A 68 5.22 21.64 4.99
CA ASP A 68 6.51 22.12 4.52
C ASP A 68 7.22 21.06 3.67
N PRO A 69 7.56 21.33 2.40
CA PRO A 69 8.33 20.40 1.57
C PRO A 69 9.73 20.09 2.11
N ASN A 70 10.25 20.88 3.06
CA ASN A 70 11.50 20.67 3.80
C ASN A 70 11.28 20.04 5.18
N SER A 71 10.07 19.65 5.55
CA SER A 71 9.82 18.99 6.82
C SER A 71 10.62 17.68 6.90
N PRO A 72 11.45 17.47 7.94
CA PRO A 72 12.22 16.23 8.09
C PRO A 72 11.34 15.00 8.34
N ASN A 73 10.07 15.22 8.66
CA ASN A 73 9.10 14.15 8.98
C ASN A 73 8.29 13.70 7.75
N GLY A 74 8.48 14.34 6.59
CA GLY A 74 7.75 14.03 5.37
C GLY A 74 8.55 13.15 4.41
N ILE A 75 7.94 12.10 3.86
CA ILE A 75 8.58 11.29 2.80
C ILE A 75 8.36 11.90 1.42
N ASP A 76 9.33 11.76 0.52
CA ASP A 76 9.14 12.09 -0.90
C ASP A 76 8.42 10.95 -1.64
N GLU A 77 7.99 11.23 -2.87
CA GLU A 77 7.29 10.26 -3.71
C GLU A 77 8.16 9.03 -4.07
N HIS A 78 9.49 9.17 -4.16
CA HIS A 78 10.36 8.04 -4.46
C HIS A 78 10.44 7.06 -3.26
N THR A 79 10.56 7.59 -2.05
CA THR A 79 10.50 6.83 -0.80
C THR A 79 9.14 6.15 -0.67
N PHE A 80 8.05 6.89 -0.93
CA PHE A 80 6.70 6.33 -0.91
C PHE A 80 6.50 5.19 -1.93
N ARG A 81 7.03 5.32 -3.14
CA ARG A 81 7.02 4.25 -4.16
C ARG A 81 7.82 3.03 -3.74
N THR A 82 8.89 3.22 -2.97
CA THR A 82 9.69 2.11 -2.42
C THR A 82 8.86 1.32 -1.42
N SER A 83 8.22 1.99 -0.46
CA SER A 83 7.28 1.38 0.49
C SER A 83 6.13 0.66 -0.23
N ALA A 84 5.57 1.24 -1.29
CA ALA A 84 4.53 0.62 -2.10
C ALA A 84 5.01 -0.67 -2.81
N ARG A 85 6.26 -0.69 -3.28
CA ARG A 85 6.86 -1.87 -3.92
C ARG A 85 7.02 -3.03 -2.94
N GLU A 86 7.42 -2.75 -1.72
CA GLU A 86 7.56 -3.77 -0.66
C GLU A 86 6.19 -4.36 -0.27
N ALA A 87 5.17 -3.50 -0.12
CA ALA A 87 3.80 -3.94 0.09
C ALA A 87 3.29 -4.80 -1.08
N LEU A 88 3.52 -4.37 -2.32
CA LEU A 88 3.16 -5.12 -3.53
C LEU A 88 3.82 -6.51 -3.57
N SER A 89 5.11 -6.60 -3.26
CA SER A 89 5.82 -7.89 -3.23
C SER A 89 5.20 -8.85 -2.21
N THR A 90 4.86 -8.34 -1.03
CA THR A 90 4.22 -9.12 0.04
C THR A 90 2.84 -9.63 -0.41
N LEU A 91 2.01 -8.76 -1.00
CA LEU A 91 0.68 -9.12 -1.49
C LEU A 91 0.71 -10.13 -2.65
N LEU A 92 1.67 -9.99 -3.57
CA LEU A 92 1.89 -10.97 -4.65
C LEU A 92 2.33 -12.32 -4.08
N GLY A 93 3.15 -12.34 -3.03
CA GLY A 93 3.52 -13.57 -2.31
C GLY A 93 2.32 -14.28 -1.69
N LEU A 94 1.41 -13.52 -1.06
CA LEU A 94 0.16 -14.05 -0.50
C LEU A 94 -0.77 -14.61 -1.59
N GLN A 95 -0.87 -13.94 -2.74
CA GLN A 95 -1.69 -14.42 -3.86
C GLN A 95 -1.16 -15.73 -4.45
N GLN A 96 0.16 -15.90 -4.47
CA GLN A 96 0.82 -17.12 -4.99
C GLN A 96 0.88 -18.27 -3.97
N GLY A 97 0.33 -18.09 -2.76
CA GLY A 97 0.41 -19.10 -1.70
C GLY A 97 1.81 -19.29 -1.13
N ARG A 98 2.76 -18.37 -1.42
CA ARG A 98 4.05 -18.27 -0.74
C ARG A 98 3.80 -17.73 0.66
N SER A 99 3.38 -18.62 1.55
CA SER A 99 3.65 -18.45 2.97
C SER A 99 5.17 -18.37 3.07
N ARG A 100 5.69 -17.25 3.57
CA ARG A 100 7.12 -17.10 3.85
C ARG A 100 7.52 -18.12 4.91
N SER A 101 7.81 -19.34 4.47
CA SER A 101 8.69 -20.27 5.16
C SER A 101 10.06 -20.00 4.56
N GLU A 102 10.93 -19.34 5.32
CA GLU A 102 12.37 -19.10 5.09
C GLU A 102 12.73 -17.94 6.01
N GLU A 103 13.61 -18.02 6.99
CA GLU A 103 14.35 -19.07 7.71
C GLU A 103 14.90 -18.36 8.96
#